data_AF-A0AA42ASV2-F1
#
_entry.id   AF-A0AA42ASV2-F1
#
_cell.length_a   1.000
_cell.length_b   1.000
_cell.length_c   1.000
_cell.angle_alpha   90.00
_cell.angle_beta   90.00
_cell.angle_gamma   90.00
#
_symmetry.space_group_name_H-M   'P 1'
#
loop_
_entity.id
_entity.type
_entity.pdbx_description
1 polymer ?
#
loop_
_entity_poly.entity_id
_entity_poly.type
_entity_poly.pdbx_seq_one_letter_code
_entity_poly.pdbx_strand_id
1 'polypeptide(L)'
;MSKFGGGQNLASDVTQLIEQLDRHCLAPDGSMVSKSAYHDLQLAREEMSRERLRYLEAMAIYCEANAMVEEYQQAISVGNIGGIREVQGLYPQIGLKCSPQVYESLEHRLVVAEAAQRLRLPLISKDGEVHEEEIEKLSIMSRSSLDSTSTSVTISSSSNSTNYANSVTNSNALVANSMDAGEPEVGGVPNRFLGITPSYLRQMQLQQSPSSMEMTEYQLPLGRMVEARLKAKCDKLVDAFSMDGIDSSSSGQISISRLPERVKLITEGIEREEAALREDLYAADRKFAEYYSVLEQILGVLIKLVKDLKLQHQHQYDELRKTWLCKRCETMNAKLRVLEHLLLRDTYTPESIPALHKIRKYLVEATEEASIAYNKAVTRLREYQGVDPHFDNIARQYHEIVKKLQGMQWTIHQVEMDLKRSTGSG
;
A
#
# COMPACT_ATOMS: atom_id res chain seq x y z
N MET A 1 -4.91 -1.95 44.44
CA MET A 1 -5.86 -3.09 44.29
C MET A 1 -6.94 -2.68 43.30
N SER A 2 -6.85 -3.14 42.04
CA SER A 2 -8.02 -3.40 41.19
C SER A 2 -7.56 -4.36 40.09
N LYS A 3 -8.39 -5.38 39.84
CA LYS A 3 -8.06 -6.67 39.24
C LYS A 3 -7.73 -6.55 37.74
N PHE A 4 -6.51 -6.98 37.36
CA PHE A 4 -6.22 -7.47 36.01
C PHE A 4 -6.74 -8.91 35.90
N GLY A 5 -7.92 -9.06 35.29
CA GLY A 5 -8.54 -10.35 35.01
C GLY A 5 -9.14 -10.35 33.61
N GLY A 6 -8.29 -10.30 32.58
CA GLY A 6 -8.72 -10.33 31.16
C GLY A 6 -7.97 -11.34 30.29
N GLY A 7 -6.83 -11.87 30.75
CA GLY A 7 -5.95 -12.70 29.91
C GLY A 7 -6.36 -14.15 29.70
N GLN A 8 -7.33 -14.68 30.46
CA GLN A 8 -7.69 -16.11 30.39
C GLN A 8 -8.78 -16.42 29.35
N ASN A 9 -9.53 -15.41 28.87
CA ASN A 9 -10.68 -15.64 27.98
C ASN A 9 -10.34 -15.57 26.48
N LEU A 10 -9.18 -15.02 26.10
CA LEU A 10 -8.81 -14.93 24.67
C LEU A 10 -8.56 -16.30 24.05
N ALA A 11 -7.92 -17.21 24.79
CA ALA A 11 -7.69 -18.57 24.33
C ALA A 11 -9.01 -19.34 24.20
N SER A 12 -9.92 -19.19 25.17
CA SER A 12 -11.24 -19.83 25.13
C SER A 12 -12.14 -19.26 24.02
N ASP A 13 -12.16 -17.94 23.84
CA ASP A 13 -12.93 -17.25 22.79
C ASP A 13 -12.43 -17.68 21.40
N VAL A 14 -11.12 -17.79 21.20
CA VAL A 14 -10.53 -18.26 19.93
C VAL A 14 -10.83 -19.75 19.70
N THR A 15 -10.75 -20.60 20.73
CA THR A 15 -11.13 -22.02 20.58
C THR A 15 -12.61 -22.18 20.28
N GLN A 16 -13.48 -21.37 20.89
CA GLN A 16 -14.92 -21.40 20.66
C GLN A 16 -15.27 -20.89 19.26
N LEU A 17 -14.52 -19.90 18.76
CA LEU A 17 -14.63 -19.43 17.38
C LEU A 17 -14.17 -20.48 16.37
N ILE A 18 -13.05 -21.17 16.65
CA ILE A 18 -12.56 -22.27 15.82
C ILE A 18 -13.61 -23.39 15.79
N GLU A 19 -14.21 -23.73 16.93
CA GLU A 19 -15.23 -24.76 17.02
C GLU A 19 -16.54 -24.37 16.29
N GLN A 20 -16.89 -23.08 16.27
CA GLN A 20 -18.02 -22.57 15.49
C GLN A 20 -17.72 -22.51 13.99
N LEU A 21 -16.51 -22.11 13.59
CA LEU A 21 -16.08 -22.21 12.19
C LEU A 21 -16.03 -23.66 11.73
N ASP A 22 -15.58 -24.58 12.60
CA ASP A 22 -15.49 -26.00 12.27
C ASP A 22 -16.88 -26.63 12.08
N ARG A 23 -17.86 -26.23 12.91
CA ARG A 23 -19.26 -26.68 12.76
C ARG A 23 -20.00 -26.06 11.57
N HIS A 24 -19.78 -24.79 11.26
CA HIS A 24 -20.63 -24.06 10.29
C HIS A 24 -19.98 -23.86 8.92
N CYS A 25 -18.64 -23.79 8.85
CA CYS A 25 -17.90 -23.53 7.61
C CYS A 25 -17.02 -24.71 7.17
N LEU A 26 -16.62 -25.60 8.10
CA LEU A 26 -15.65 -26.68 7.82
C LEU A 26 -16.20 -28.08 8.13
N ALA A 27 -17.52 -28.22 8.30
CA ALA A 27 -18.12 -29.52 8.63
C ALA A 27 -17.73 -30.58 7.59
N PRO A 28 -17.21 -31.76 7.99
CA PRO A 28 -16.75 -32.82 7.08
C PRO A 28 -17.82 -33.28 6.07
N ASP A 29 -19.08 -33.05 6.41
CA ASP A 29 -20.25 -33.54 5.69
C ASP A 29 -20.69 -32.59 4.57
N GLY A 30 -20.11 -31.39 4.45
CA GLY A 30 -20.46 -30.39 3.43
C GLY A 30 -21.94 -29.92 3.48
N SER A 31 -22.66 -30.25 4.55
CA SER A 31 -24.13 -30.12 4.65
C SER A 31 -24.65 -28.69 4.59
N MET A 32 -23.81 -27.69 4.90
CA MET A 32 -24.22 -26.29 5.07
C MET A 32 -23.63 -25.35 4.01
N VAL A 33 -22.87 -25.89 3.05
CA VAL A 33 -22.16 -25.13 1.99
C VAL A 33 -22.52 -25.71 0.63
N SER A 34 -22.61 -24.89 -0.42
CA SER A 34 -22.87 -25.40 -1.77
C SER A 34 -21.74 -26.35 -2.21
N LYS A 35 -22.08 -27.39 -2.98
CA LYS A 35 -21.10 -28.41 -3.41
C LYS A 35 -19.87 -27.82 -4.13
N SER A 36 -20.02 -26.71 -4.86
CA SER A 36 -18.87 -26.06 -5.50
C SER A 36 -18.00 -25.31 -4.48
N ALA A 37 -18.60 -24.54 -3.57
CA ALA A 37 -17.85 -23.80 -2.55
C ALA A 37 -17.12 -24.74 -1.58
N TYR A 38 -17.67 -25.93 -1.28
CA TYR A 38 -16.97 -26.96 -0.51
C TYR A 38 -15.72 -27.49 -1.23
N HIS A 39 -15.81 -27.76 -2.53
CA HIS A 39 -14.66 -28.21 -3.31
C HIS A 39 -13.57 -27.14 -3.44
N ASP A 40 -13.96 -25.88 -3.65
CA ASP A 40 -13.01 -24.76 -3.73
C ASP A 40 -12.27 -24.54 -2.39
N LEU A 41 -12.98 -24.64 -1.26
CA LEU A 41 -12.38 -24.53 0.07
C LEU A 41 -11.43 -25.71 0.37
N GLN A 42 -11.80 -26.93 -0.05
CA GLN A 42 -10.94 -28.10 0.11
C GLN A 42 -9.65 -27.99 -0.72
N LEU A 43 -9.75 -27.52 -1.97
CA LEU A 43 -8.59 -27.26 -2.82
C LEU A 43 -7.69 -26.18 -2.21
N ALA A 44 -8.25 -25.08 -1.74
CA ALA A 44 -7.49 -24.01 -1.09
C ALA A 44 -6.76 -24.51 0.18
N ARG A 45 -7.34 -25.45 0.92
CA ARG A 45 -6.71 -26.08 2.09
C ARG A 45 -5.51 -26.94 1.69
N GLU A 46 -5.65 -27.73 0.64
CA GLU A 46 -4.57 -28.55 0.11
C GLU A 46 -3.42 -27.69 -0.45
N GLU A 47 -3.74 -26.58 -1.11
CA GLU A 47 -2.75 -25.62 -1.59
C GLU A 47 -2.04 -24.89 -0.43
N MET A 48 -2.79 -24.40 0.56
CA MET A 48 -2.20 -23.74 1.73
C MET A 48 -1.31 -24.67 2.54
N SER A 49 -1.73 -25.93 2.74
CA SER A 49 -0.92 -26.92 3.46
C SER A 49 0.35 -27.30 2.69
N ARG A 50 0.26 -27.41 1.36
CA ARG A 50 1.41 -27.64 0.48
C ARG A 50 2.40 -26.48 0.51
N GLU A 51 1.91 -25.25 0.48
CA GLU A 51 2.76 -24.05 0.51
C GLU A 51 3.39 -23.84 1.89
N ARG A 52 2.64 -24.14 2.97
CA ARG A 52 3.20 -24.17 4.33
C ARG A 52 4.34 -25.18 4.46
N LEU A 53 4.19 -26.37 3.87
CA LEU A 53 5.23 -27.40 3.89
C LEU A 53 6.48 -26.91 3.13
N ARG A 54 6.31 -26.34 1.94
CA ARG A 54 7.42 -25.72 1.17
C ARG A 54 8.13 -24.60 1.94
N TYR A 55 7.38 -23.77 2.66
CA TYR A 55 7.96 -22.72 3.49
C TYR A 55 8.80 -23.29 4.63
N LEU A 56 8.30 -24.32 5.31
CA LEU A 56 9.05 -24.99 6.38
C LEU A 56 10.31 -25.68 5.86
N GLU A 57 10.24 -26.32 4.69
CA GLU A 57 11.42 -26.90 4.01
C GLU A 57 12.44 -25.82 3.66
N ALA A 58 12.01 -24.70 3.06
CA ALA A 58 12.88 -23.58 2.73
C ALA A 58 13.51 -22.95 3.98
N MET A 59 12.77 -22.87 5.08
CA MET A 59 13.28 -22.36 6.35
C MET A 59 14.31 -23.30 6.98
N ALA A 60 14.08 -24.62 6.93
CA ALA A 60 15.06 -25.60 7.38
C ALA A 60 16.38 -25.47 6.59
N ILE A 61 16.30 -25.37 5.26
CA ILE A 61 17.47 -25.17 4.39
C ILE A 61 18.19 -23.85 4.72
N TYR A 62 17.45 -22.77 4.98
CA TYR A 62 18.03 -21.49 5.39
C TYR A 62 18.75 -21.59 6.73
N CYS A 63 18.15 -22.25 7.73
CA CYS A 63 18.77 -22.47 9.03
C CYS A 63 20.06 -23.29 8.92
N GLU A 64 20.07 -24.36 8.12
CA GLU A 64 21.28 -25.15 7.84
C GLU A 64 22.36 -24.31 7.15
N ALA A 65 21.99 -23.51 6.15
CA ALA A 65 22.93 -22.62 5.44
C ALA A 65 23.54 -21.57 6.38
N ASN A 66 22.74 -21.00 7.28
CA ASN A 66 23.21 -20.04 8.27
C ASN A 66 24.13 -20.69 9.31
N ALA A 67 23.77 -21.89 9.80
CA ALA A 67 24.63 -22.66 10.72
C ALA A 67 26.00 -22.98 10.09
N MET A 68 26.05 -23.36 8.81
CA MET A 68 27.32 -23.57 8.09
C MET A 68 28.20 -22.32 8.01
N VAL A 69 27.61 -21.12 7.86
CA VAL A 69 28.35 -19.86 7.85
C VAL A 69 28.82 -19.48 9.26
N GLU A 70 28.01 -19.71 10.28
CA GLU A 70 28.38 -19.50 11.68
C GLU A 70 29.53 -20.43 12.12
N GLU A 71 29.50 -21.70 11.73
CA GLU A 71 30.59 -22.66 11.95
C GLU A 71 31.90 -22.19 11.28
N TYR A 72 31.82 -21.63 10.06
CA TYR A 72 32.97 -21.04 9.37
C TYR A 72 33.52 -19.80 10.07
N GLN A 73 32.66 -18.88 10.50
CA GLN A 73 33.06 -17.68 11.25
C GLN A 73 33.69 -18.06 12.60
N GLN A 74 33.15 -19.07 13.29
CA GLN A 74 33.72 -19.62 14.52
C GLN A 74 35.10 -20.24 14.27
N ALA A 75 35.25 -21.03 13.21
CA ALA A 75 36.54 -21.60 12.80
C ALA A 75 37.61 -20.53 12.51
N ILE A 76 37.25 -19.45 11.81
CA ILE A 76 38.15 -18.31 11.57
C ILE A 76 38.55 -17.63 12.89
N SER A 77 37.58 -17.43 13.79
CA SER A 77 37.83 -16.77 15.08
C SER A 77 38.80 -17.55 15.96
N VAL A 78 38.69 -18.88 15.97
CA VAL A 78 39.60 -19.80 16.68
C VAL A 78 40.98 -19.83 16.01
N GLY A 79 41.05 -19.79 14.68
CA GLY A 79 42.29 -19.70 13.92
C GLY A 79 43.08 -18.41 14.18
N ASN A 80 42.39 -17.27 14.33
CA ASN A 80 43.02 -15.97 14.60
C ASN A 80 43.58 -15.84 16.03
N ILE A 81 43.04 -16.56 17.01
CA ILE A 81 43.56 -16.60 18.39
C ILE A 81 44.86 -17.43 18.48
N GLY A 82 45.07 -18.37 17.56
CA GLY A 82 46.23 -19.26 17.53
C GLY A 82 47.49 -18.71 16.82
N GLY A 83 47.45 -17.55 16.18
CA GLY A 83 48.63 -16.91 15.59
C GLY A 83 49.30 -17.66 14.43
N ILE A 84 48.59 -18.54 13.70
CA ILE A 84 49.17 -19.31 12.58
C ILE A 84 48.77 -18.66 11.25
N ARG A 85 49.79 -18.18 10.52
CA ARG A 85 49.65 -17.37 9.30
C ARG A 85 49.55 -18.17 8.00
N GLU A 86 49.31 -19.47 8.07
CA GLU A 86 49.08 -20.33 6.88
C GLU A 86 47.74 -21.06 6.99
N VAL A 87 46.71 -20.36 6.52
CA VAL A 87 45.31 -20.80 6.49
C VAL A 87 45.07 -21.92 5.46
N GLN A 88 46.00 -22.13 4.52
CA GLN A 88 45.80 -23.01 3.35
C GLN A 88 45.83 -24.52 3.66
N GLY A 89 46.47 -24.96 4.76
CA GLY A 89 46.83 -26.37 4.99
C GLY A 89 46.02 -27.15 6.04
N LEU A 90 45.17 -26.49 6.84
CA LEU A 90 44.55 -27.08 8.04
C LEU A 90 43.05 -27.36 7.91
N TYR A 91 42.48 -27.20 6.71
CA TYR A 91 41.04 -27.35 6.45
C TYR A 91 40.40 -28.67 6.94
N PRO A 92 41.05 -29.85 6.85
CA PRO A 92 40.45 -31.09 7.35
C PRO A 92 40.46 -31.22 8.88
N GLN A 93 41.28 -30.46 9.60
CA GLN A 93 41.44 -30.59 11.07
C GLN A 93 40.45 -29.73 11.86
N ILE A 94 39.82 -28.74 11.21
CA ILE A 94 38.87 -27.79 11.81
C ILE A 94 37.41 -28.21 11.56
N GLY A 95 37.17 -29.38 10.95
CA GLY A 95 35.82 -29.92 10.72
C GLY A 95 35.07 -29.31 9.52
N LEU A 96 35.70 -28.39 8.78
CA LEU A 96 35.11 -27.77 7.59
C LEU A 96 35.21 -28.69 6.38
N LYS A 97 34.08 -28.90 5.70
CA LYS A 97 33.97 -29.85 4.57
C LYS A 97 34.27 -29.23 3.20
N CYS A 98 34.29 -27.90 3.09
CA CYS A 98 34.40 -27.15 1.83
C CYS A 98 35.54 -26.12 1.86
N SER A 99 35.94 -25.63 0.68
CA SER A 99 36.92 -24.55 0.55
C SER A 99 36.36 -23.20 1.07
N PRO A 100 37.21 -22.29 1.59
CA PRO A 100 36.79 -21.02 2.20
C PRO A 100 36.00 -20.12 1.23
N GLN A 101 36.36 -20.17 -0.05
CA GLN A 101 35.71 -19.41 -1.12
C GLN A 101 34.22 -19.78 -1.28
N VAL A 102 33.83 -21.02 -0.93
CA VAL A 102 32.43 -21.48 -0.99
C VAL A 102 31.62 -20.87 0.15
N TYR A 103 32.18 -20.75 1.36
CA TYR A 103 31.52 -20.14 2.51
C TYR A 103 31.38 -18.63 2.33
N GLU A 104 32.40 -17.94 1.83
CA GLU A 104 32.33 -16.51 1.51
C GLU A 104 31.30 -16.23 0.40
N SER A 105 31.22 -17.11 -0.61
CA SER A 105 30.19 -17.01 -1.65
C SER A 105 28.78 -17.31 -1.13
N LEU A 106 28.65 -18.22 -0.16
CA LEU A 106 27.38 -18.53 0.50
C LEU A 106 26.92 -17.34 1.36
N GLU A 107 27.81 -16.78 2.18
CA GLU A 107 27.55 -15.59 2.99
C GLU A 107 27.11 -14.41 2.12
N HIS A 108 27.86 -14.10 1.05
CA HIS A 108 27.48 -13.05 0.12
C HIS A 108 26.11 -13.30 -0.53
N ARG A 109 25.81 -14.55 -0.91
CA ARG A 109 24.50 -14.90 -1.49
C ARG A 109 23.36 -14.82 -0.48
N LEU A 110 23.59 -15.19 0.78
CA LEU A 110 22.61 -15.04 1.86
C LEU A 110 22.32 -13.55 2.13
N VAL A 111 23.35 -12.71 2.15
CA VAL A 111 23.19 -11.24 2.30
C VAL A 111 22.41 -10.65 1.11
N VAL A 112 22.73 -11.05 -0.12
CA VAL A 112 21.99 -10.61 -1.32
C VAL A 112 20.55 -11.12 -1.31
N ALA A 113 20.31 -12.36 -0.89
CA ALA A 113 18.97 -12.93 -0.78
C ALA A 113 18.13 -12.23 0.30
N GLU A 114 18.73 -11.93 1.45
CA GLU A 114 18.09 -11.18 2.54
C GLU A 114 17.79 -9.73 2.11
N ALA A 115 18.71 -9.08 1.41
CA ALA A 115 18.49 -7.76 0.83
C ALA A 115 17.37 -7.79 -0.24
N ALA A 116 17.36 -8.80 -1.11
CA ALA A 116 16.31 -8.98 -2.12
C ALA A 116 14.95 -9.27 -1.48
N GLN A 117 14.91 -10.03 -0.38
CA GLN A 117 13.68 -10.23 0.41
C GLN A 117 13.21 -8.92 1.05
N ARG A 118 14.12 -8.11 1.61
CA ARG A 118 13.80 -6.79 2.15
C ARG A 118 13.25 -5.82 1.09
N LEU A 119 13.64 -5.98 -0.18
CA LEU A 119 13.11 -5.19 -1.31
C LEU A 119 11.77 -5.70 -1.85
N ARG A 120 11.48 -7.01 -1.73
CA ARG A 120 10.22 -7.64 -2.17
C ARG A 120 9.12 -7.59 -1.12
N LEU A 121 9.50 -7.57 0.14
CA LEU A 121 8.58 -7.28 1.23
C LEU A 121 8.31 -5.77 1.19
N PRO A 122 7.05 -5.31 1.36
CA PRO A 122 6.80 -3.92 1.70
C PRO A 122 7.77 -3.53 2.81
N LEU A 123 8.53 -2.46 2.62
CA LEU A 123 9.48 -1.96 3.62
C LEU A 123 8.67 -1.53 4.85
N ILE A 124 8.35 -2.48 5.70
CA ILE A 124 8.04 -2.21 7.08
C ILE A 124 9.34 -1.68 7.68
N SER A 125 9.45 -0.35 7.69
CA SER A 125 10.45 0.36 8.47
C SER A 125 10.56 -0.30 9.83
N LYS A 126 11.77 -0.32 10.42
CA LYS A 126 11.92 -0.73 11.82
C LYS A 126 11.01 0.09 12.77
N ASP A 127 10.41 1.19 12.32
CA ASP A 127 9.43 2.02 13.04
C ASP A 127 7.98 1.92 12.52
N GLY A 128 7.61 0.90 11.74
CA GLY A 128 6.20 0.59 11.47
C GLY A 128 5.40 1.63 10.66
N GLU A 129 6.03 2.68 10.15
CA GLU A 129 5.37 3.66 9.29
C GLU A 129 5.41 3.16 7.83
N VAL A 130 4.22 2.87 7.30
CA VAL A 130 4.00 2.39 5.94
C VAL A 130 3.80 3.61 5.04
N HIS A 131 4.74 3.89 4.14
CA HIS A 131 4.56 4.92 3.13
C HIS A 131 3.72 4.35 1.98
N GLU A 132 2.43 4.68 1.99
CA GLU A 132 1.42 4.22 1.02
C GLU A 132 1.82 4.50 -0.44
N GLU A 133 2.59 5.58 -0.65
CA GLU A 133 3.13 6.03 -1.95
C GLU A 133 4.21 5.10 -2.54
N GLU A 134 4.91 4.31 -1.71
CA GLU A 134 5.90 3.33 -2.16
C GLU A 134 5.25 2.00 -2.55
N ILE A 135 4.16 1.63 -1.89
CA ILE A 135 3.37 0.42 -2.18
C ILE A 135 2.67 0.53 -3.54
N GLU A 136 2.11 1.71 -3.87
CA GLU A 136 1.55 1.96 -5.19
C GLU A 136 2.63 1.89 -6.28
N LYS A 137 3.81 2.49 -6.07
CA LYS A 137 4.92 2.43 -7.04
C LYS A 137 5.43 1.00 -7.26
N LEU A 138 5.52 0.18 -6.22
CA LEU A 138 5.94 -1.23 -6.33
C LEU A 138 4.85 -2.14 -6.91
N SER A 139 3.56 -1.83 -6.70
CA SER A 139 2.43 -2.49 -7.36
C SER A 139 2.42 -2.24 -8.86
N ILE A 140 2.81 -1.04 -9.30
CA ILE A 140 2.94 -0.72 -10.73
C ILE A 140 4.13 -1.46 -11.35
N MET A 141 5.23 -1.65 -10.60
CA MET A 141 6.43 -2.38 -11.06
C MET A 141 6.24 -3.91 -11.09
N SER A 142 5.40 -4.47 -10.21
CA SER A 142 5.19 -5.93 -10.10
C SER A 142 4.26 -6.47 -11.18
N ARG A 143 3.49 -5.62 -11.87
CA ARG A 143 2.60 -6.01 -12.98
C ARG A 143 3.29 -6.04 -14.34
N SER A 144 4.56 -5.65 -14.44
CA SER A 144 5.29 -5.53 -15.72
C SER A 144 6.35 -6.60 -15.98
N SER A 145 6.51 -7.60 -15.11
CA SER A 145 7.63 -8.58 -15.23
C SER A 145 7.22 -10.03 -15.53
N LEU A 146 5.99 -10.27 -15.99
CA LEU A 146 5.56 -11.58 -16.49
C LEU A 146 5.03 -11.46 -17.92
N ASP A 147 5.90 -11.11 -18.87
CA ASP A 147 5.96 -11.87 -20.12
C ASP A 147 7.28 -11.60 -20.85
N SER A 148 7.96 -12.66 -21.24
CA SER A 148 9.25 -12.58 -21.92
C SER A 148 9.09 -12.52 -23.43
N THR A 149 10.04 -11.84 -24.08
CA THR A 149 10.46 -12.00 -25.48
C THR A 149 9.63 -11.21 -26.52
N SER A 150 10.15 -10.05 -26.95
CA SER A 150 10.33 -9.70 -28.38
C SER A 150 10.89 -8.28 -28.49
N THR A 151 11.98 -8.17 -29.26
CA THR A 151 12.58 -6.93 -29.73
C THR A 151 11.61 -6.09 -30.57
N SER A 152 11.30 -4.86 -30.19
CA SER A 152 11.49 -3.67 -31.04
C SER A 152 11.15 -2.37 -30.32
N VAL A 153 11.94 -1.36 -30.64
CA VAL A 153 11.87 0.03 -30.18
C VAL A 153 10.62 0.73 -30.72
N THR A 154 9.78 1.30 -29.84
CA THR A 154 9.08 2.57 -30.13
C THR A 154 8.63 3.29 -28.85
N ILE A 155 8.94 4.58 -28.79
CA ILE A 155 8.48 5.59 -27.82
C ILE A 155 7.03 5.95 -28.13
N SER A 156 6.13 6.08 -27.13
CA SER A 156 5.00 7.03 -27.15
C SER A 156 4.26 7.16 -25.80
N SER A 157 4.41 8.35 -25.22
CA SER A 157 3.41 9.30 -24.69
C SER A 157 2.16 8.83 -23.91
N SER A 158 2.10 9.39 -22.70
CA SER A 158 0.95 9.62 -21.83
C SER A 158 -0.29 10.22 -22.52
N SER A 159 -1.49 9.80 -22.10
CA SER A 159 -2.71 10.63 -22.18
C SER A 159 -3.74 10.17 -21.13
N ASN A 160 -4.01 11.07 -20.18
CA ASN A 160 -5.17 11.02 -19.30
C ASN A 160 -6.43 11.39 -20.10
N SER A 161 -7.48 10.58 -20.06
CA SER A 161 -8.84 11.09 -20.27
C SER A 161 -9.87 10.25 -19.51
N THR A 162 -10.36 10.81 -18.41
CA THR A 162 -11.62 10.42 -17.77
C THR A 162 -12.77 11.07 -18.52
N ASN A 163 -13.56 10.25 -19.23
CA ASN A 163 -14.87 10.66 -19.74
C ASN A 163 -15.96 9.86 -19.03
N TYR A 164 -16.87 10.60 -18.40
CA TYR A 164 -18.16 10.13 -17.91
C TYR A 164 -19.03 9.70 -19.09
N ALA A 165 -19.63 8.51 -19.02
CA ALA A 165 -20.75 8.15 -19.89
C ALA A 165 -21.71 7.19 -19.19
N ASN A 166 -22.99 7.55 -19.30
CA ASN A 166 -24.15 6.92 -18.69
C ASN A 166 -24.38 5.48 -19.16
N SER A 167 -24.80 4.64 -18.21
CA SER A 167 -25.37 3.32 -18.43
C SER A 167 -26.74 3.42 -19.12
N VAL A 168 -26.86 2.92 -20.35
CA VAL A 168 -28.12 2.43 -20.92
C VAL A 168 -27.90 1.01 -21.40
N THR A 169 -28.63 0.10 -20.76
CA THR A 169 -28.68 -1.34 -21.01
C THR A 169 -29.40 -1.65 -22.31
N ASN A 170 -28.66 -2.13 -23.33
CA ASN A 170 -29.23 -2.82 -24.49
C ASN A 170 -28.68 -4.24 -24.56
N SER A 171 -29.51 -5.20 -24.14
CA SER A 171 -29.31 -6.63 -24.33
C SER A 171 -29.74 -7.03 -25.74
N ASN A 172 -28.77 -7.34 -26.60
CA ASN A 172 -29.01 -8.00 -27.89
C ASN A 172 -29.32 -9.49 -27.65
N ALA A 173 -30.53 -9.92 -28.02
CA ALA A 173 -30.89 -11.32 -28.12
C ALA A 173 -30.37 -11.90 -29.45
N LEU A 174 -29.72 -13.05 -29.32
CA LEU A 174 -29.13 -13.85 -30.39
C LEU A 174 -30.19 -14.42 -31.33
N VAL A 175 -29.86 -14.37 -32.62
CA VAL A 175 -30.58 -14.96 -33.74
C VAL A 175 -30.51 -16.48 -33.66
N ALA A 176 -31.67 -17.14 -33.68
CA ALA A 176 -31.80 -18.56 -34.01
C ALA A 176 -32.85 -18.71 -35.12
N ASN A 177 -32.37 -19.04 -36.32
CA ASN A 177 -33.20 -19.51 -37.42
C ASN A 177 -33.68 -20.93 -37.10
N SER A 178 -35.00 -21.12 -37.02
CA SER A 178 -35.63 -22.42 -37.25
C SER A 178 -36.95 -22.20 -37.98
N MET A 179 -36.96 -22.49 -39.28
CA MET A 179 -38.18 -22.87 -39.99
C MET A 179 -38.66 -24.18 -39.37
N ASP A 180 -39.77 -24.14 -38.63
CA ASP A 180 -40.62 -25.32 -38.48
C ASP A 180 -42.07 -24.90 -38.33
N ALA A 181 -42.91 -25.54 -39.14
CA ALA A 181 -44.33 -25.33 -39.24
C ALA A 181 -45.04 -26.25 -38.25
N GLY A 182 -45.17 -25.80 -37.01
CA GLY A 182 -46.03 -26.42 -36.01
C GLY A 182 -46.94 -25.37 -35.38
N GLU A 183 -48.25 -25.46 -35.58
CA GLU A 183 -49.19 -24.72 -34.73
C GLU A 183 -49.11 -25.29 -33.31
N PRO A 184 -48.78 -24.50 -32.27
CA PRO A 184 -48.96 -24.95 -30.90
C PRO A 184 -50.45 -24.84 -30.55
N GLU A 185 -51.02 -25.99 -30.22
CA GLU A 185 -52.32 -26.15 -29.61
C GLU A 185 -52.43 -25.37 -28.29
N VAL A 186 -53.60 -24.75 -28.11
CA VAL A 186 -54.24 -24.40 -26.83
C VAL A 186 -53.30 -23.85 -25.74
N GLY A 187 -53.02 -22.55 -25.83
CA GLY A 187 -52.37 -21.79 -24.75
C GLY A 187 -52.19 -20.34 -25.17
N GLY A 188 -52.90 -19.42 -24.51
CA GLY A 188 -52.87 -17.99 -24.83
C GLY A 188 -51.49 -17.39 -24.61
N VAL A 189 -50.65 -17.39 -25.65
CA VAL A 189 -49.44 -16.55 -25.70
C VAL A 189 -49.90 -15.09 -25.84
N PRO A 190 -49.41 -14.15 -25.01
CA PRO A 190 -49.73 -12.73 -25.18
C PRO A 190 -49.39 -12.28 -26.61
N ASN A 191 -50.31 -11.56 -27.25
CA ASN A 191 -50.19 -11.03 -28.62
C ASN A 191 -50.41 -12.02 -29.80
N ARG A 192 -51.18 -13.10 -29.61
CA ARG A 192 -51.75 -13.88 -30.73
C ARG A 192 -53.27 -13.85 -30.69
N PHE A 193 -53.89 -12.94 -31.45
CA PHE A 193 -55.34 -12.96 -31.69
C PHE A 193 -55.63 -13.82 -32.93
N LEU A 194 -56.39 -14.92 -32.77
CA LEU A 194 -56.77 -15.85 -33.85
C LEU A 194 -55.58 -16.43 -34.66
N GLY A 195 -54.41 -16.55 -34.02
CA GLY A 195 -53.17 -17.00 -34.66
C GLY A 195 -52.46 -15.96 -35.53
N ILE A 196 -52.92 -14.71 -35.54
CA ILE A 196 -52.26 -13.61 -36.24
C ILE A 196 -51.20 -13.01 -35.30
N THR A 197 -49.96 -12.98 -35.76
CA THR A 197 -48.82 -12.38 -35.03
C THR A 197 -48.53 -10.99 -35.63
N PRO A 198 -48.10 -9.99 -34.84
CA PRO A 198 -47.75 -8.65 -35.36
C PRO A 198 -46.71 -8.67 -36.50
N SER A 199 -45.81 -9.66 -36.51
CA SER A 199 -44.85 -9.88 -37.59
C SER A 199 -45.51 -10.25 -38.92
N TYR A 200 -46.58 -11.04 -38.89
CA TYR A 200 -47.34 -11.43 -40.09
C TYR A 200 -48.07 -10.24 -40.72
N LEU A 201 -48.67 -9.37 -39.90
CA LEU A 201 -49.30 -8.13 -40.39
C LEU A 201 -48.27 -7.19 -41.02
N ARG A 202 -47.09 -7.06 -40.38
CA ARG A 202 -45.99 -6.25 -40.90
C ARG A 202 -45.48 -6.78 -42.25
N GLN A 203 -45.42 -8.10 -42.42
CA GLN A 203 -44.99 -8.72 -43.68
C GLN A 203 -46.03 -8.58 -44.80
N MET A 204 -47.33 -8.67 -44.47
CA MET A 204 -48.41 -8.37 -45.41
C MET A 204 -48.37 -6.92 -45.90
N GLN A 205 -48.12 -5.98 -44.98
CA GLN A 205 -48.01 -4.56 -45.30
C GLN A 205 -46.77 -4.25 -46.17
N LEU A 206 -45.71 -5.06 -46.07
CA LEU A 206 -44.51 -4.92 -46.90
C LEU A 206 -44.65 -5.52 -48.32
N GLN A 207 -45.54 -6.48 -48.53
CA GLN A 207 -45.76 -7.08 -49.86
C GLN A 207 -46.71 -6.27 -50.76
N GLN A 208 -47.53 -5.38 -50.20
CA GLN A 208 -48.35 -4.44 -50.97
C GLN A 208 -47.62 -3.10 -51.05
N SER A 209 -47.23 -2.70 -52.25
CA SER A 209 -46.34 -1.56 -52.51
C SER A 209 -46.85 -0.22 -51.92
N PRO A 210 -45.95 0.68 -51.47
CA PRO A 210 -46.32 1.98 -50.91
C PRO A 210 -46.60 2.98 -52.04
N SER A 211 -47.83 2.98 -52.57
CA SER A 211 -48.34 4.10 -53.36
C SER A 211 -49.80 4.34 -53.00
N SER A 212 -50.02 5.26 -52.05
CA SER A 212 -51.31 5.88 -51.68
C SER A 212 -52.55 5.00 -51.86
N MET A 213 -52.75 4.01 -50.99
CA MET A 213 -54.01 3.28 -50.89
C MET A 213 -54.81 3.74 -49.66
N GLU A 214 -56.10 3.92 -49.87
CA GLU A 214 -57.10 4.33 -48.89
C GLU A 214 -57.21 3.26 -47.78
N MET A 215 -57.29 3.67 -46.50
CA MET A 215 -57.36 2.75 -45.35
C MET A 215 -58.47 1.69 -45.47
N THR A 216 -59.52 1.99 -46.22
CA THR A 216 -60.68 1.12 -46.49
C THR A 216 -60.32 -0.09 -47.37
N GLU A 217 -59.37 0.04 -48.29
CA GLU A 217 -58.94 -1.07 -49.17
C GLU A 217 -58.02 -2.07 -48.45
N TYR A 218 -57.32 -1.62 -47.40
CA TYR A 218 -56.52 -2.50 -46.53
C TYR A 218 -57.39 -3.26 -45.51
N GLN A 219 -58.46 -2.63 -45.02
CA GLN A 219 -59.34 -3.24 -44.02
C GLN A 219 -60.22 -4.36 -44.58
N LEU A 220 -60.62 -4.29 -45.86
CA LEU A 220 -61.53 -5.28 -46.45
C LEU A 220 -60.92 -6.70 -46.59
N PRO A 221 -59.67 -6.90 -47.06
CA PRO A 221 -59.03 -8.21 -47.12
C PRO A 221 -58.65 -8.74 -45.73
N LEU A 222 -58.21 -7.86 -44.83
CA LEU A 222 -57.88 -8.22 -43.46
C LEU A 222 -59.14 -8.69 -42.70
N GLY A 223 -60.26 -7.99 -42.87
CA GLY A 223 -61.56 -8.37 -42.33
C GLY A 223 -62.02 -9.75 -42.81
N ARG A 224 -61.98 -10.01 -44.12
CA ARG A 224 -62.33 -11.33 -44.68
C ARG A 224 -61.43 -12.45 -44.18
N MET A 225 -60.13 -12.19 -43.99
CA MET A 225 -59.20 -13.19 -43.48
C MET A 225 -59.42 -13.48 -41.99
N VAL A 226 -59.69 -12.45 -41.18
CA VAL A 226 -60.05 -12.60 -39.76
C VAL A 226 -61.35 -13.37 -39.63
N GLU A 227 -62.36 -13.04 -40.44
CA GLU A 227 -63.65 -13.73 -40.48
C GLU A 227 -63.50 -15.19 -40.92
N ALA A 228 -62.69 -15.48 -41.95
CA ALA A 228 -62.41 -16.85 -42.38
C ALA A 228 -61.70 -17.68 -41.30
N ARG A 229 -60.75 -17.08 -40.57
CA ARG A 229 -60.04 -17.77 -39.47
C ARG A 229 -60.92 -17.96 -38.25
N LEU A 230 -61.76 -16.97 -37.93
CA LEU A 230 -62.76 -17.08 -36.88
C LEU A 230 -63.77 -18.17 -37.22
N LYS A 231 -64.29 -18.16 -38.45
CA LYS A 231 -65.19 -19.18 -38.98
C LYS A 231 -64.55 -20.57 -38.91
N ALA A 232 -63.31 -20.73 -39.34
CA ALA A 232 -62.61 -22.01 -39.23
C ALA A 232 -62.39 -22.48 -37.77
N LYS A 233 -62.17 -21.56 -36.82
CA LYS A 233 -62.07 -21.90 -35.39
C LYS A 233 -63.44 -22.24 -34.79
N CYS A 234 -64.50 -21.54 -35.19
CA CYS A 234 -65.88 -21.84 -34.81
C CYS A 234 -66.35 -23.16 -35.41
N ASP A 235 -66.06 -23.45 -36.69
CA ASP A 235 -66.36 -24.70 -37.36
C ASP A 235 -65.60 -25.86 -36.70
N LYS A 236 -64.31 -25.68 -36.36
CA LYS A 236 -63.56 -26.66 -35.54
C LYS A 236 -64.17 -26.89 -34.16
N LEU A 237 -64.73 -25.85 -33.54
CA LEU A 237 -65.39 -25.95 -32.25
C LEU A 237 -66.71 -26.73 -32.39
N VAL A 238 -67.49 -26.42 -33.42
CA VAL A 238 -68.73 -27.12 -33.77
C VAL A 238 -68.44 -28.58 -34.11
N ASP A 239 -67.38 -28.88 -34.86
CA ASP A 239 -66.94 -30.24 -35.16
C ASP A 239 -66.50 -30.99 -33.89
N ALA A 240 -65.78 -30.33 -32.98
CA ALA A 240 -65.41 -30.92 -31.69
C ALA A 240 -66.65 -31.23 -30.82
N PHE A 241 -67.67 -30.38 -30.84
CA PHE A 241 -68.94 -30.63 -30.15
C PHE A 241 -69.86 -31.62 -30.88
N SER A 242 -69.78 -31.71 -32.22
CA SER A 242 -70.62 -32.61 -33.03
C SER A 242 -70.07 -34.04 -33.05
N MET A 243 -68.75 -34.19 -32.97
CA MET A 243 -68.09 -35.50 -32.82
C MET A 243 -68.27 -36.09 -31.41
N ASP A 244 -68.57 -35.27 -30.40
CA ASP A 244 -68.92 -35.72 -29.05
C ASP A 244 -70.38 -36.22 -28.94
N GLY A 245 -71.14 -36.13 -30.04
CA GLY A 245 -72.57 -36.43 -30.10
C GLY A 245 -72.97 -37.77 -30.70
N ILE A 246 -72.04 -38.59 -31.24
CA ILE A 246 -72.45 -39.78 -32.03
C ILE A 246 -72.06 -41.13 -31.40
N ASP A 247 -71.10 -41.21 -30.47
CA ASP A 247 -70.76 -42.48 -29.83
C ASP A 247 -71.11 -42.51 -28.34
N SER A 248 -72.38 -42.77 -28.06
CA SER A 248 -72.82 -43.19 -26.74
C SER A 248 -72.32 -44.60 -26.43
N SER A 249 -71.14 -44.71 -25.78
CA SER A 249 -71.01 -45.49 -24.55
C SER A 249 -69.67 -45.22 -23.87
N SER A 250 -69.76 -44.80 -22.61
CA SER A 250 -68.65 -44.77 -21.64
C SER A 250 -67.56 -43.70 -21.85
N SER A 251 -67.89 -42.45 -21.52
CA SER A 251 -67.03 -41.48 -20.77
C SER A 251 -67.27 -40.08 -21.31
N GLY A 252 -68.10 -39.28 -20.61
CA GLY A 252 -68.39 -37.92 -21.07
C GLY A 252 -69.43 -37.14 -20.27
N GLN A 253 -70.18 -37.77 -19.37
CA GLN A 253 -70.83 -37.05 -18.27
C GLN A 253 -69.79 -36.69 -17.18
N ILE A 254 -68.76 -35.92 -17.54
CA ILE A 254 -67.99 -35.15 -16.55
C ILE A 254 -68.81 -33.89 -16.30
N SER A 255 -69.76 -34.09 -15.40
CA SER A 255 -70.73 -33.12 -14.92
C SER A 255 -70.05 -31.86 -14.35
N ILE A 256 -70.51 -30.72 -14.84
CA ILE A 256 -70.24 -29.36 -14.34
C ILE A 256 -70.44 -29.25 -12.80
N SER A 257 -71.20 -30.17 -12.19
CA SER A 257 -71.40 -30.28 -10.74
C SER A 257 -70.17 -30.72 -9.93
N ARG A 258 -69.13 -31.32 -10.54
CA ARG A 258 -67.87 -31.69 -9.86
C ARG A 258 -66.78 -30.62 -9.94
N LEU A 259 -67.00 -29.55 -10.70
CA LEU A 259 -66.04 -28.45 -10.84
C LEU A 259 -65.76 -27.73 -9.51
N PRO A 260 -66.77 -27.39 -8.68
CA PRO A 260 -66.52 -26.72 -7.40
C PRO A 260 -65.68 -27.56 -6.43
N GLU A 261 -65.87 -28.89 -6.45
CA GLU A 261 -65.14 -29.83 -5.59
C GLU A 261 -63.67 -29.99 -6.05
N ARG A 262 -63.44 -30.02 -7.37
CA ARG A 262 -62.07 -30.00 -7.94
C ARG A 262 -61.36 -28.67 -7.67
N VAL A 263 -62.06 -27.55 -7.82
CA VAL A 263 -61.52 -26.22 -7.51
C VAL A 263 -61.18 -26.14 -6.02
N LYS A 264 -62.06 -26.60 -5.13
CA LYS A 264 -61.80 -26.66 -3.70
C LYS A 264 -60.55 -27.47 -3.36
N LEU A 265 -60.38 -28.66 -3.95
CA LEU A 265 -59.20 -29.50 -3.73
C LEU A 265 -57.90 -28.84 -4.25
N ILE A 266 -57.97 -28.14 -5.39
CA ILE A 266 -56.84 -27.37 -5.93
C ILE A 266 -56.53 -26.18 -5.03
N THR A 267 -57.54 -25.43 -4.56
CA THR A 267 -57.36 -24.31 -3.64
C THR A 267 -56.74 -24.77 -2.33
N GLU A 268 -57.22 -25.85 -1.73
CA GLU A 268 -56.62 -26.45 -0.53
C GLU A 268 -55.18 -26.97 -0.78
N GLY A 269 -54.88 -27.39 -2.01
CA GLY A 269 -53.53 -27.71 -2.46
C GLY A 269 -52.60 -26.50 -2.47
N ILE A 270 -53.05 -25.43 -3.12
CA ILE A 270 -52.33 -24.15 -3.21
C ILE A 270 -52.14 -23.54 -1.82
N GLU A 271 -53.16 -23.56 -0.95
CA GLU A 271 -53.06 -23.04 0.41
C GLU A 271 -52.03 -23.82 1.25
N ARG A 272 -51.97 -25.15 1.09
CA ARG A 272 -50.93 -25.97 1.74
C ARG A 272 -49.54 -25.67 1.20
N GLU A 273 -49.38 -25.50 -0.11
CA GLU A 273 -48.12 -25.12 -0.72
C GLU A 273 -47.68 -23.71 -0.28
N GLU A 274 -48.63 -22.77 -0.19
CA GLU A 274 -48.35 -21.41 0.28
C GLU A 274 -47.94 -21.40 1.77
N ALA A 275 -48.56 -22.25 2.60
CA ALA A 275 -48.14 -22.43 3.99
C ALA A 275 -46.72 -23.01 4.10
N ALA A 276 -46.39 -24.03 3.28
CA ALA A 276 -45.05 -24.60 3.24
C ALA A 276 -43.99 -23.57 2.79
N LEU A 277 -44.29 -22.78 1.76
CA LEU A 277 -43.38 -21.72 1.29
C LEU A 277 -43.18 -20.62 2.35
N ARG A 278 -44.21 -20.27 3.11
CA ARG A 278 -44.08 -19.32 4.24
C ARG A 278 -43.18 -19.88 5.34
N GLU A 279 -43.33 -21.15 5.69
CA GLU A 279 -42.45 -21.81 6.66
C GLU A 279 -41.00 -21.85 6.19
N ASP A 280 -40.76 -22.14 4.91
CA ASP A 280 -39.42 -22.13 4.30
C ASP A 280 -38.78 -20.74 4.34
N LEU A 281 -39.55 -19.68 4.05
CA LEU A 281 -39.08 -18.30 4.17
C LEU A 281 -38.68 -17.97 5.61
N TYR A 282 -39.52 -18.30 6.60
CA TYR A 282 -39.18 -18.08 8.01
C TYR A 282 -37.97 -18.91 8.47
N ALA A 283 -37.82 -20.13 7.95
CA ALA A 283 -36.65 -20.95 8.23
C ALA A 283 -35.37 -20.35 7.62
N ALA A 284 -35.44 -19.78 6.41
CA ALA A 284 -34.33 -19.07 5.80
C ALA A 284 -33.94 -17.82 6.60
N ASP A 285 -34.91 -17.00 7.01
CA ASP A 285 -34.66 -15.80 7.81
C ASP A 285 -34.01 -16.12 9.16
N ARG A 286 -34.41 -17.22 9.82
CA ARG A 286 -33.75 -17.70 11.05
C ARG A 286 -32.30 -18.08 10.80
N LYS A 287 -32.01 -18.83 9.72
CA LYS A 287 -30.63 -19.19 9.36
C LYS A 287 -29.79 -17.97 9.05
N PHE A 288 -30.35 -16.96 8.36
CA PHE A 288 -29.64 -15.70 8.11
C PHE A 288 -29.31 -14.98 9.42
N ALA A 289 -30.25 -14.87 10.36
CA ALA A 289 -29.99 -14.26 11.66
C ALA A 289 -28.88 -14.99 12.43
N GLU A 290 -28.85 -16.32 12.37
CA GLU A 290 -27.78 -17.13 12.95
C GLU A 290 -26.42 -16.82 12.29
N TYR A 291 -26.33 -16.77 10.96
CA TYR A 291 -25.09 -16.40 10.26
C TYR A 291 -24.60 -15.00 10.61
N TYR A 292 -25.49 -14.01 10.67
CA TYR A 292 -25.13 -12.65 11.07
C TYR A 292 -24.61 -12.62 12.52
N SER A 293 -25.23 -13.37 13.43
CA SER A 293 -24.78 -13.45 14.82
C SER A 293 -23.38 -14.07 14.98
N VAL A 294 -23.05 -15.08 14.16
CA VAL A 294 -21.72 -15.70 14.15
C VAL A 294 -20.70 -14.75 13.52
N LEU A 295 -21.08 -14.03 12.46
CA LEU A 295 -20.23 -13.03 11.83
C LEU A 295 -19.88 -11.89 12.80
N GLU A 296 -20.84 -11.42 13.60
CA GLU A 296 -20.61 -10.43 14.66
C GLU A 296 -19.65 -10.97 15.73
N GLN A 297 -19.75 -12.25 16.10
CA GLN A 297 -18.82 -12.89 17.03
C GLN A 297 -17.40 -12.98 16.44
N ILE A 298 -17.26 -13.39 15.18
CA ILE A 298 -15.98 -13.42 14.46
C ILE A 298 -15.36 -12.02 14.42
N LEU A 299 -16.14 -11.02 14.04
CA LEU A 299 -15.68 -9.64 13.98
C LEU A 299 -15.26 -9.13 15.37
N GLY A 300 -16.02 -9.44 16.42
CA GLY A 300 -15.70 -9.10 17.79
C GLY A 300 -14.37 -9.70 18.25
N VAL A 301 -14.13 -10.99 17.97
CA VAL A 301 -12.86 -11.66 18.27
C VAL A 301 -11.71 -11.07 17.45
N LEU A 302 -11.91 -10.78 16.17
CA LEU A 302 -10.89 -10.18 15.31
C LEU A 302 -10.48 -8.79 15.82
N ILE A 303 -11.45 -7.97 16.24
CA ILE A 303 -11.20 -6.66 16.83
C ILE A 303 -10.40 -6.79 18.13
N LYS A 304 -10.78 -7.72 19.01
CA LYS A 304 -10.00 -7.99 20.24
C LYS A 304 -8.59 -8.43 19.90
N LEU A 305 -8.40 -9.34 18.94
CA LEU A 305 -7.08 -9.86 18.55
C LEU A 305 -6.18 -8.74 17.99
N VAL A 306 -6.73 -7.87 17.15
CA VAL A 306 -5.97 -6.74 16.59
C VAL A 306 -5.60 -5.73 17.69
N LYS A 307 -6.54 -5.38 18.58
CA LYS A 307 -6.28 -4.43 19.67
C LYS A 307 -5.32 -4.99 20.71
N ASP A 308 -5.59 -6.19 21.20
CA ASP A 308 -4.91 -6.75 22.37
C ASP A 308 -3.60 -7.46 22.00
N LEU A 309 -3.48 -8.07 20.81
CA LEU A 309 -2.24 -8.74 20.41
C LEU A 309 -1.37 -7.88 19.51
N LYS A 310 -1.91 -7.28 18.45
CA LYS A 310 -1.07 -6.49 17.54
C LYS A 310 -0.73 -5.12 18.12
N LEU A 311 -1.75 -4.33 18.46
CA LEU A 311 -1.53 -2.94 18.86
C LEU A 311 -0.88 -2.83 20.25
N GLN A 312 -1.35 -3.61 21.22
CA GLN A 312 -0.80 -3.56 22.58
C GLN A 312 0.63 -4.11 22.66
N HIS A 313 0.96 -5.22 21.97
CA HIS A 313 2.33 -5.73 21.95
C HIS A 313 3.29 -4.79 21.20
N GLN A 314 2.84 -4.16 20.10
CA GLN A 314 3.61 -3.12 19.43
C GLN A 314 3.90 -1.95 20.37
N HIS A 315 2.87 -1.43 21.06
CA HIS A 315 3.04 -0.34 22.01
C HIS A 315 4.03 -0.69 23.14
N GLN A 316 3.94 -1.90 23.70
CA GLN A 316 4.88 -2.37 24.73
C GLN A 316 6.31 -2.47 24.21
N TYR A 317 6.48 -2.99 22.99
CA TYR A 317 7.79 -3.08 22.35
C TYR A 317 8.39 -1.70 22.08
N ASP A 318 7.59 -0.75 21.60
CA ASP A 318 8.02 0.61 21.33
C ASP A 318 8.40 1.36 22.60
N GLU A 319 7.66 1.19 23.70
CA GLU A 319 8.04 1.74 25.00
C GLU A 319 9.36 1.15 25.52
N LEU A 320 9.59 -0.16 25.36
CA LEU A 320 10.88 -0.77 25.71
C LEU A 320 12.02 -0.22 24.84
N ARG A 321 11.78 -0.04 23.54
CA ARG A 321 12.78 0.51 22.63
C ARG A 321 13.10 1.97 22.94
N LYS A 322 12.07 2.77 23.23
CA LYS A 322 12.20 4.17 23.67
C LYS A 322 13.03 4.25 24.95
N THR A 323 12.70 3.46 25.96
CA THR A 323 13.47 3.45 27.23
C THR A 323 14.93 3.03 27.00
N TRP A 324 15.18 2.00 26.18
CA TRP A 324 16.54 1.61 25.81
C TRP A 324 17.31 2.72 25.09
N LEU A 325 16.69 3.38 24.11
CA LEU A 325 17.29 4.50 23.39
C LEU A 325 17.60 5.68 24.34
N CYS A 326 16.68 6.02 25.24
CA CYS A 326 16.91 7.05 26.25
C CYS A 326 18.12 6.70 27.13
N LYS A 327 18.22 5.45 27.62
CA LYS A 327 19.38 5.01 28.41
C LYS A 327 20.70 5.04 27.62
N ARG A 328 20.65 4.71 26.34
CA ARG A 328 21.81 4.82 25.44
C ARG A 328 22.24 6.27 25.24
N CYS A 329 21.30 7.19 25.06
CA CYS A 329 21.57 8.62 24.94
C CYS A 329 22.12 9.20 26.25
N GLU A 330 21.56 8.85 27.40
CA GLU A 330 22.08 9.22 28.72
C GLU A 330 23.53 8.74 28.89
N THR A 331 23.83 7.50 28.48
CA THR A 331 25.18 6.93 28.55
C THR A 331 26.15 7.67 27.63
N MET A 332 25.73 8.01 26.41
CA MET A 332 26.55 8.79 25.49
C MET A 332 26.81 10.20 26.04
N ASN A 333 25.80 10.85 26.59
CA ASN A 333 25.94 12.17 27.21
C ASN A 333 26.92 12.13 28.40
N ALA A 334 26.85 11.10 29.24
CA ALA A 334 27.82 10.89 30.32
C ALA A 334 29.26 10.72 29.78
N LYS A 335 29.45 9.98 28.69
CA LYS A 335 30.77 9.85 28.03
C LYS A 335 31.27 11.19 27.50
N LEU A 336 30.42 11.97 26.85
CA LEU A 336 30.78 13.30 26.35
C LEU A 336 31.19 14.24 27.48
N ARG A 337 30.47 14.23 28.61
CA ARG A 337 30.86 15.01 29.80
C ARG A 337 32.22 14.58 30.34
N VAL A 338 32.51 13.29 30.41
CA VAL A 338 33.84 12.82 30.84
C VAL A 338 34.93 13.32 29.90
N LEU A 339 34.71 13.27 28.58
CA LEU A 339 35.66 13.80 27.60
C LEU A 339 35.86 15.32 27.76
N GLU A 340 34.79 16.07 28.00
CA GLU A 340 34.87 17.50 28.30
C GLU A 340 35.75 17.77 29.53
N HIS A 341 35.55 17.02 30.62
CA HIS A 341 36.35 17.18 31.84
C HIS A 341 37.81 16.77 31.62
N LEU A 342 38.06 15.75 30.79
CA LEU A 342 39.41 15.35 30.40
C LEU A 342 40.11 16.47 29.62
N LEU A 343 39.43 17.04 28.62
CA LEU A 343 39.96 18.16 27.83
C LEU A 343 40.23 19.39 28.70
N LEU A 344 39.33 19.73 29.62
CA LEU A 344 39.51 20.83 30.56
C LEU A 344 40.73 20.59 31.46
N ARG A 345 40.89 19.38 31.99
CA ARG A 345 42.06 19.00 32.80
C ARG A 345 43.36 19.09 32.02
N ASP A 346 43.36 18.64 30.77
CA ASP A 346 44.56 18.60 29.93
C ASP A 346 44.93 20.01 29.40
N THR A 347 43.94 20.89 29.19
CA THR A 347 44.17 22.27 28.72
C THR A 347 44.54 23.21 29.86
N TYR A 348 43.85 23.10 31.00
CA TYR A 348 44.04 23.94 32.18
C TYR A 348 44.86 23.21 33.24
N THR A 349 46.16 23.10 32.97
CA THR A 349 47.13 22.57 33.93
C THR A 349 47.40 23.62 35.04
N PRO A 350 47.89 23.20 36.22
CA PRO A 350 48.23 24.13 37.30
C PRO A 350 49.29 25.17 36.90
N GLU A 351 50.03 24.93 35.82
CA GLU A 351 51.01 25.86 35.26
C GLU A 351 50.42 26.77 34.18
N SER A 352 49.49 26.27 33.35
CA SER A 352 48.89 27.07 32.27
C SER A 352 47.93 28.13 32.80
N ILE A 353 47.20 27.85 33.90
CA ILE A 353 46.26 28.80 34.53
C ILE A 353 46.96 30.09 35.02
N PRO A 354 48.05 30.04 35.82
CA PRO A 354 48.75 31.25 36.25
C PRO A 354 49.45 31.96 35.08
N ALA A 355 49.93 31.22 34.07
CA ALA A 355 50.49 31.81 32.85
C ALA A 355 49.43 32.61 32.07
N LEU A 356 48.23 32.04 31.87
CA LEU A 356 47.10 32.73 31.25
C LEU A 356 46.69 33.98 32.04
N HIS A 357 46.70 33.93 33.38
CA HIS A 357 46.39 35.09 34.21
C HIS A 357 47.42 36.22 34.05
N LYS A 358 48.72 35.88 33.97
CA LYS A 358 49.77 36.88 33.69
C LYS A 358 49.59 37.50 32.32
N ILE A 359 49.32 36.70 31.29
CA ILE A 359 49.05 37.19 29.92
C ILE A 359 47.81 38.09 29.90
N ARG A 360 46.72 37.65 30.55
CA ARG A 360 45.50 38.46 30.66
C ARG A 360 45.76 39.80 31.35
N LYS A 361 46.49 39.78 32.46
CA LYS A 361 46.85 41.01 33.20
C LYS A 361 47.67 41.95 32.32
N TYR A 362 48.71 41.45 31.66
CA TYR A 362 49.53 42.24 30.75
C TYR A 362 48.71 42.83 29.60
N LEU A 363 47.83 42.04 28.97
CA LEU A 363 46.97 42.53 27.90
C LEU A 363 46.01 43.61 28.38
N VAL A 364 45.39 43.44 29.56
CA VAL A 364 44.50 44.45 30.14
C VAL A 364 45.28 45.75 30.41
N GLU A 365 46.43 45.66 31.07
CA GLU A 365 47.29 46.83 31.34
C GLU A 365 47.73 47.54 30.05
N ALA A 366 48.16 46.76 29.04
CA ALA A 366 48.54 47.32 27.74
C ALA A 366 47.36 47.98 27.01
N THR A 367 46.16 47.41 27.10
CA THR A 367 44.95 48.03 26.53
C THR A 367 44.54 49.30 27.26
N GLU A 368 44.68 49.33 28.59
CA GLU A 368 44.42 50.52 29.39
C GLU A 368 45.43 51.63 29.06
N GLU A 369 46.72 51.30 29.00
CA GLU A 369 47.77 52.25 28.63
C GLU A 369 47.56 52.81 27.21
N ALA A 370 47.25 51.93 26.24
CA ALA A 370 46.93 52.36 24.88
C ALA A 370 45.68 53.25 24.84
N SER A 371 44.65 52.93 25.64
CA SER A 371 43.44 53.75 25.73
C SER A 371 43.72 55.13 26.33
N ILE A 372 44.58 55.21 27.36
CA ILE A 372 45.00 56.46 27.98
C ILE A 372 45.81 57.29 26.98
N ALA A 373 46.75 56.66 26.27
CA ALA A 373 47.55 57.33 25.25
C ALA A 373 46.68 57.85 24.09
N TYR A 374 45.72 57.05 23.63
CA TYR A 374 44.74 57.44 22.62
C TYR A 374 43.89 58.61 23.11
N ASN A 375 43.29 58.52 24.29
CA ASN A 375 42.47 59.59 24.86
C ASN A 375 43.27 60.89 25.01
N LYS A 376 44.53 60.80 25.43
CA LYS A 376 45.46 61.94 25.53
C LYS A 376 45.80 62.54 24.17
N ALA A 377 45.95 61.72 23.13
CA ALA A 377 46.16 62.22 21.77
C ALA A 377 44.90 62.91 21.22
N VAL A 378 43.72 62.33 21.48
CA VAL A 378 42.43 62.90 21.09
C VAL A 378 42.17 64.22 21.80
N THR A 379 42.46 64.34 23.09
CA THR A 379 42.29 65.60 23.82
C THR A 379 43.20 66.69 23.26
N ARG A 380 44.48 66.37 22.98
CA ARG A 380 45.42 67.28 22.30
C ARG A 380 44.92 67.69 20.91
N LEU A 381 44.41 66.75 20.12
CA LEU A 381 43.85 67.07 18.80
C LEU A 381 42.63 68.00 18.90
N ARG A 382 41.75 67.80 19.89
CA ARG A 382 40.62 68.70 20.15
C ARG A 382 41.08 70.11 20.52
N GLU A 383 42.16 70.25 21.29
CA GLU A 383 42.76 71.55 21.61
C GLU A 383 43.19 72.29 20.34
N TYR A 384 43.79 71.60 19.36
CA TYR A 384 44.18 72.20 18.08
C TYR A 384 42.98 72.48 17.16
N GLN A 385 41.92 71.67 17.21
CA GLN A 385 40.71 71.87 16.40
C GLN A 385 39.95 73.16 16.77
N GLY A 386 40.16 73.69 17.99
CA GLY A 386 39.59 74.96 18.43
C GLY A 386 40.40 76.20 18.07
N VAL A 387 41.53 76.07 17.39
CA VAL A 387 42.42 77.20 17.03
C VAL A 387 42.02 77.79 15.67
N ASP A 388 42.16 79.11 15.53
CA ASP A 388 41.83 79.92 14.34
C ASP A 388 42.48 79.38 13.04
N PRO A 389 41.77 79.34 11.88
CA PRO A 389 42.34 79.06 10.56
C PRO A 389 43.68 79.76 10.22
N HIS A 390 43.98 80.90 10.83
CA HIS A 390 45.29 81.55 10.70
C HIS A 390 46.46 80.64 11.20
N PHE A 391 46.22 79.84 12.23
CA PHE A 391 47.18 78.91 12.80
C PHE A 391 47.57 77.79 11.82
N ASP A 392 46.63 77.30 11.01
CA ASP A 392 46.92 76.30 9.95
C ASP A 392 47.89 76.85 8.90
N ASN A 393 47.80 78.15 8.60
CA ASN A 393 48.73 78.80 7.67
C ASN A 393 50.13 78.91 8.28
N ILE A 394 50.23 79.25 9.56
CA ILE A 394 51.50 79.30 10.30
C ILE A 394 52.11 77.90 10.41
N ALA A 395 51.32 76.87 10.71
CA ALA A 395 51.77 75.49 10.80
C ALA A 395 52.32 74.98 9.46
N ARG A 396 51.67 75.32 8.34
CA ARG A 396 52.17 75.03 6.98
C ARG A 396 53.49 75.72 6.68
N GLN A 397 53.62 77.01 7.00
CA GLN A 397 54.87 77.75 6.81
C GLN A 397 56.01 77.19 7.67
N TYR A 398 55.72 76.88 8.94
CA TYR A 398 56.68 76.24 9.84
C TYR A 398 57.12 74.87 9.29
N HIS A 399 56.19 74.05 8.80
CA HIS A 399 56.50 72.76 8.19
C HIS A 399 57.41 72.91 6.96
N GLU A 400 57.15 73.88 6.08
CA GLU A 400 58.01 74.15 4.92
C GLU A 400 59.42 74.59 5.33
N ILE A 401 59.55 75.43 6.36
CA ILE A 401 60.84 75.89 6.88
C ILE A 401 61.61 74.70 7.50
N VAL A 402 60.95 73.88 8.31
CA VAL A 402 61.57 72.67 8.90
C VAL A 402 62.03 71.71 7.81
N LYS A 403 61.23 71.50 6.76
CA LYS A 403 61.60 70.66 5.62
C LYS A 403 62.83 71.21 4.89
N LYS A 404 62.89 72.53 4.68
CA LYS A 404 64.07 73.20 4.08
C LYS A 404 65.30 73.07 4.99
N LEU A 405 65.15 73.25 6.29
CA LEU A 405 66.24 73.09 7.27
C LEU A 405 66.78 71.65 7.29
N GLN A 406 65.89 70.65 7.29
CA GLN A 406 66.30 69.25 7.22
C GLN A 406 67.03 68.94 5.90
N GLY A 407 66.56 69.51 4.78
CA GLY A 407 67.25 69.42 3.49
C GLY A 407 68.63 70.08 3.51
N MET A 408 68.75 71.29 4.07
CA MET A 408 70.03 71.98 4.21
C MET A 408 70.98 71.25 5.15
N GLN A 409 70.48 70.72 6.27
CA GLN A 409 71.27 69.93 7.21
C GLN A 409 71.76 68.64 6.57
N TRP A 410 70.92 67.98 5.76
CA TRP A 410 71.33 66.84 4.95
C TRP A 410 72.42 67.23 3.94
N THR A 411 72.28 68.35 3.23
CA THR A 411 73.28 68.84 2.28
C THR A 411 74.60 69.22 2.97
N ILE A 412 74.55 69.89 4.11
CA ILE A 412 75.74 70.24 4.91
C ILE A 412 76.44 68.96 5.38
N HIS A 413 75.68 67.98 5.88
CA HIS A 413 76.22 66.70 6.30
C HIS A 413 76.90 65.97 5.14
N GLN A 414 76.28 66.00 3.96
CA GLN A 414 76.86 65.42 2.74
C GLN A 414 78.16 66.11 2.33
N VAL A 415 78.18 67.45 2.31
CA VAL A 415 79.38 68.24 2.00
C VAL A 415 80.48 68.00 3.03
N GLU A 416 80.16 67.87 4.32
CA GLU A 416 81.12 67.54 5.37
C GLU A 416 81.73 66.14 5.14
N MET A 417 80.92 65.16 4.74
CA MET A 417 81.41 63.83 4.38
C MET A 417 82.33 63.88 3.16
N ASP A 418 82.03 64.70 2.15
CA ASP A 418 82.85 64.86 0.95
C ASP A 418 84.16 65.65 1.22
N LEU A 419 84.14 66.65 2.11
CA LEU A 419 85.33 67.41 2.51
C LEU A 419 86.30 66.56 3.36
N LYS A 420 85.76 65.71 4.25
CA LYS A 420 86.55 64.71 4.99
C LYS A 420 87.21 63.70 4.06
N ARG A 421 86.58 63.37 2.93
CA ARG A 421 87.19 62.50 1.90
C ARG A 421 88.29 63.20 1.11
N SER A 422 88.18 64.49 0.81
CA SER A 422 89.19 65.22 0.02
C SER A 422 90.42 65.66 0.82
N THR A 423 90.27 65.96 2.11
CA THR A 423 91.37 66.34 3.02
C THR A 423 92.20 65.15 3.51
N GLY A 424 91.73 63.91 3.30
CA GLY A 424 92.48 62.67 3.56
C GLY A 424 93.32 62.16 2.37
N SER A 425 93.43 62.93 1.28
CA SER A 425 94.16 62.55 0.05
C SER A 425 95.33 63.49 -0.30
N GLY A 426 95.91 64.16 0.71
CA GLY A 426 97.13 64.95 0.61
C GLY A 426 98.34 64.23 1.21
#